data_AF-A0A936BEM6-F1
#
_entry.id   AF-A0A936BEM6-F1
#
_cell.length_a   1.000
_cell.length_b   1.000
_cell.length_c   1.000
_cell.angle_alpha   90.00
_cell.angle_beta   90.00
_cell.angle_gamma   90.00
#
_symmetry.space_group_name_H-M   'P 1'
#
loop_
_entity.id
_entity.type
_entity.pdbx_description
1 polymer ?
#
loop_
_entity_poly.entity_id
_entity_poly.type
_entity_poly.pdbx_seq_one_letter_code
_entity_poly.pdbx_strand_id
1 'polypeptide(L)'
;MGQFGPFAYPNGLERATQQAWAWPEAKNRVPSHRAFLRLRISYVLGAGPDAKILPPTYDPRHELEFLVPVAQRLLSHPAVIGYFNPNGEVVATGKTVTESLAYHREHNLPPLDLWSNVRLFNLTPEWLAMDTVGCAQLDLPDHEAVFPKGSHSPNDVSNFLRNTTLYVLTNGPKIRHNDTIDGPGGSRWQAKLFAEPLSDPPREVICWVPAEVTGLPAKVTERKAAPPRPAATENKPKKAAWWQVWRK
;
A
#
# COMPACT_ATOMS: atom_id res chain seq x y z
N MET A 1 19.43 -8.99 6.85
CA MET A 1 18.29 -9.66 7.51
C MET A 1 17.41 -10.27 6.44
N GLY A 2 17.10 -11.56 6.59
CA GLY A 2 16.41 -12.37 5.58
C GLY A 2 14.98 -11.89 5.28
N GLN A 3 14.47 -12.28 4.11
CA GLN A 3 13.12 -11.92 3.67
C GLN A 3 12.08 -12.39 4.71
N PHE A 4 11.26 -11.47 5.21
CA PHE A 4 10.19 -11.72 6.20
C PHE A 4 8.97 -12.44 5.61
N GLY A 5 9.14 -13.20 4.53
CA GLY A 5 8.09 -13.91 3.83
C GLY A 5 7.96 -13.48 2.37
N PRO A 6 6.94 -13.98 1.66
CA PRO A 6 6.64 -13.52 0.31
C PRO A 6 6.38 -12.02 0.33
N PHE A 7 6.84 -11.32 -0.72
CA PHE A 7 6.71 -9.87 -0.91
C PHE A 7 7.50 -8.98 0.06
N ALA A 8 8.30 -9.56 0.96
CA ALA A 8 9.24 -8.81 1.79
C ALA A 8 10.61 -8.77 1.12
N TYR A 9 11.18 -7.56 1.00
CA TYR A 9 12.47 -7.35 0.34
C TYR A 9 13.55 -6.95 1.36
N PRO A 10 14.84 -7.22 1.07
CA PRO A 10 15.95 -6.75 1.91
C PRO A 10 15.82 -5.27 2.24
N ASN A 11 16.25 -4.88 3.43
CA ASN A 11 16.21 -3.50 3.96
C ASN A 11 14.80 -2.89 4.10
N GLY A 12 13.72 -3.69 4.03
CA GLY A 12 12.35 -3.20 4.18
C GLY A 12 12.07 -2.49 5.50
N LEU A 13 12.66 -2.94 6.62
CA LEU A 13 12.51 -2.27 7.91
C LEU A 13 13.19 -0.89 7.93
N GLU A 14 14.34 -0.77 7.27
CA GLU A 14 15.05 0.49 7.15
C GLU A 14 14.23 1.50 6.33
N ARG A 15 13.74 1.09 5.15
CA ARG A 15 12.86 1.92 4.32
C ARG A 15 11.57 2.33 5.03
N ALA A 16 10.92 1.38 5.71
CA ALA A 16 9.74 1.65 6.53
C ALA A 16 10.01 2.72 7.59
N THR A 17 11.17 2.63 8.25
CA THR A 17 11.59 3.58 9.29
C THR A 17 11.93 4.96 8.72
N GLN A 18 12.54 5.03 7.54
CA GLN A 18 12.84 6.30 6.86
C GLN A 18 11.56 7.04 6.44
N GLN A 19 10.50 6.31 6.12
CA GLN A 19 9.20 6.80 5.65
C GLN A 19 8.13 6.76 6.76
N ALA A 20 8.54 6.70 8.03
CA ALA A 20 7.64 6.65 9.20
C ALA A 20 7.11 8.02 9.60
N TRP A 21 6.40 8.71 8.69
CA TRP A 21 5.94 10.10 8.89
C TRP A 21 5.05 10.27 10.13
N ALA A 22 4.25 9.25 10.47
CA ALA A 22 3.37 9.25 11.63
C ALA A 22 4.05 8.83 12.94
N TRP A 23 5.32 8.43 12.90
CA TRP A 23 6.10 8.04 14.08
C TRP A 23 7.54 8.61 13.99
N PRO A 24 7.73 9.91 14.29
CA PRO A 24 9.04 10.57 14.16
C PRO A 24 10.18 9.87 14.91
N GLU A 25 9.89 9.27 16.08
CA GLU A 25 10.86 8.58 16.90
C GLU A 25 11.28 7.21 16.34
N ALA A 26 10.59 6.68 15.32
CA ALA A 26 10.88 5.36 14.74
C ALA A 26 12.35 5.20 14.37
N LYS A 27 12.99 6.25 13.85
CA LYS A 27 14.42 6.27 13.47
C LYS A 27 15.37 5.92 14.61
N ASN A 28 14.99 6.22 15.85
CA ASN A 28 15.80 5.94 17.04
C ASN A 28 15.28 4.70 17.79
N ARG A 29 13.95 4.51 17.82
CA ARG A 29 13.29 3.42 18.54
C ARG A 29 13.42 2.08 17.83
N VAL A 30 13.16 2.01 16.54
CA VAL A 30 13.14 0.74 15.77
C VAL A 30 14.52 0.06 15.79
N PRO A 31 15.66 0.76 15.60
CA PRO A 31 16.97 0.12 15.68
C PRO A 31 17.31 -0.52 17.04
N SER A 32 16.63 -0.12 18.12
CA SER A 32 16.83 -0.70 19.46
C SER A 32 16.16 -2.07 19.67
N HIS A 33 15.41 -2.58 18.68
CA HIS A 33 14.81 -3.91 18.79
C HIS A 33 15.90 -4.98 19.00
N ARG A 34 15.58 -5.97 19.83
CA ARG A 34 16.49 -7.10 20.10
C ARG A 34 16.01 -8.42 19.48
N ALA A 35 14.74 -8.47 19.09
CA ALA A 35 14.09 -9.63 18.51
C ALA A 35 12.85 -9.20 17.72
N PHE A 36 12.35 -10.10 16.87
CA PHE A 36 11.05 -9.97 16.23
C PHE A 36 10.12 -11.07 16.73
N LEU A 37 8.87 -10.71 16.99
CA LEU A 37 7.77 -11.66 17.09
C LEU A 37 7.06 -11.68 15.74
N ARG A 38 7.15 -12.80 15.02
CA ARG A 38 6.61 -12.93 13.66
C ARG A 38 5.29 -13.68 13.69
N LEU A 39 4.24 -13.03 13.18
CA LEU A 39 2.93 -13.64 12.98
C LEU A 39 2.79 -14.09 11.52
N ARG A 40 2.24 -15.27 11.30
CA ARG A 40 2.01 -15.86 9.97
C ARG A 40 0.72 -16.65 9.98
N ILE A 41 0.01 -16.64 8.86
CA ILE A 41 -1.05 -17.61 8.57
C ILE A 41 -0.45 -18.74 7.74
N SER A 42 -0.93 -19.97 7.98
CA SER A 42 -0.58 -21.15 7.22
C SER A 42 -1.81 -22.05 7.13
N TYR A 43 -2.18 -22.45 5.92
CA TYR A 43 -3.29 -23.39 5.69
C TYR A 43 -2.86 -24.86 5.74
N VAL A 44 -1.56 -25.12 5.74
CA VAL A 44 -1.01 -26.49 5.73
C VAL A 44 -0.54 -26.94 7.11
N LEU A 45 -0.26 -25.99 8.02
CA LEU A 45 0.23 -26.33 9.36
C LEU A 45 -0.91 -26.92 10.20
N GLY A 46 -0.79 -28.19 10.57
CA GLY A 46 -1.85 -28.92 11.29
C GLY A 46 -2.96 -29.45 10.39
N ALA A 47 -2.86 -29.28 9.07
CA ALA A 47 -3.78 -29.84 8.10
C ALA A 47 -3.32 -31.23 7.61
N GLY A 48 -4.22 -31.96 6.94
CA GLY A 48 -3.92 -33.28 6.35
C GLY A 48 -2.93 -33.21 5.18
N PRO A 49 -2.39 -34.36 4.72
CA PRO A 49 -1.36 -34.42 3.68
C PRO A 49 -1.77 -33.79 2.34
N ASP A 50 -3.07 -33.77 2.03
CA ASP A 50 -3.61 -33.24 0.77
C ASP A 50 -4.06 -31.76 0.87
N ALA A 51 -3.69 -31.06 1.96
CA ALA A 51 -4.04 -29.66 2.15
C ALA A 51 -3.42 -28.79 1.06
N LYS A 52 -4.25 -27.97 0.40
CA LYS A 52 -3.77 -26.99 -0.56
C LYS A 52 -3.02 -25.87 0.16
N ILE A 53 -1.92 -25.41 -0.44
CA ILE A 53 -1.14 -24.26 0.07
C ILE A 53 -2.04 -23.03 0.19
N LEU A 54 -2.86 -22.78 -0.83
CA LEU A 54 -3.93 -21.79 -0.81
C LEU A 54 -5.27 -22.50 -1.06
N PRO A 55 -6.22 -22.44 -0.11
CA PRO A 55 -7.53 -23.03 -0.30
C PRO A 55 -8.35 -22.23 -1.32
N PRO A 56 -9.39 -22.81 -1.94
CA PRO A 56 -10.29 -22.08 -2.86
C PRO A 56 -11.03 -20.91 -2.19
N THR A 57 -11.15 -20.94 -0.86
CA THR A 57 -11.77 -19.89 -0.04
C THR A 57 -10.76 -18.86 0.47
N TYR A 58 -9.54 -18.85 -0.09
CA TYR A 58 -8.51 -17.88 0.25
C TYR A 58 -9.02 -16.45 0.00
N ASP A 59 -8.80 -15.58 0.98
CA ASP A 59 -9.09 -14.16 0.89
C ASP A 59 -7.95 -13.39 1.61
N PRO A 60 -7.06 -12.70 0.87
CA PRO A 60 -5.93 -11.99 1.47
C PRO A 60 -6.38 -10.87 2.41
N ARG A 61 -7.53 -10.23 2.14
CA ARG A 61 -8.06 -9.18 3.01
C ARG A 61 -8.46 -9.77 4.36
N HIS A 62 -9.17 -10.89 4.34
CA HIS A 62 -9.59 -11.58 5.56
C HIS A 62 -8.38 -12.01 6.41
N GLU A 63 -7.30 -12.50 5.77
CA GLU A 63 -6.06 -12.84 6.46
C GLU A 63 -5.44 -11.64 7.21
N LEU A 64 -5.37 -10.47 6.58
CA LEU A 64 -4.85 -9.25 7.22
C LEU A 64 -5.79 -8.73 8.30
N GLU A 65 -7.10 -8.75 8.07
CA GLU A 65 -8.12 -8.38 9.05
C GLU A 65 -8.07 -9.29 10.29
N PHE A 66 -7.62 -10.54 10.14
CA PHE A 66 -7.36 -11.45 11.25
C PHE A 66 -6.01 -11.19 11.95
N LEU A 67 -4.92 -11.04 11.18
CA LEU A 67 -3.57 -10.92 11.73
C LEU A 67 -3.34 -9.63 12.51
N VAL A 68 -3.85 -8.50 12.03
CA VAL A 68 -3.55 -7.20 12.65
C VAL A 68 -4.14 -7.05 14.06
N PRO A 69 -5.37 -7.51 14.37
CA PRO A 69 -5.87 -7.58 15.74
C PRO A 69 -5.03 -8.48 16.67
N VAL A 70 -4.47 -9.59 16.16
CA VAL A 70 -3.53 -10.42 16.95
C VAL A 70 -2.26 -9.65 17.27
N ALA A 71 -1.71 -8.93 16.28
CA ALA A 71 -0.57 -8.03 16.51
C ALA A 71 -0.91 -6.92 17.51
N GLN A 72 -2.10 -6.33 17.43
CA GLN A 72 -2.58 -5.32 18.38
C GLN A 72 -2.55 -5.84 19.82
N ARG A 73 -3.00 -7.09 20.04
CA ARG A 73 -2.97 -7.68 21.38
C ARG A 73 -1.55 -7.87 21.91
N LEU A 74 -0.60 -8.21 21.05
CA LEU A 74 0.80 -8.36 21.45
C LEU A 74 1.46 -7.01 21.73
N LEU A 75 1.05 -5.96 21.03
CA LEU A 75 1.52 -4.59 21.26
C LEU A 75 1.16 -4.04 22.65
N SER A 76 0.21 -4.66 23.39
CA SER A 76 -0.05 -4.27 24.77
C SER A 76 1.01 -4.75 25.77
N HIS A 77 1.93 -5.64 25.35
CA HIS A 77 3.01 -6.11 26.20
C HIS A 77 4.15 -5.07 26.26
N PRO A 78 4.65 -4.67 27.45
CA PRO A 78 5.63 -3.58 27.59
C PRO A 78 6.94 -3.78 26.83
N ALA A 79 7.34 -5.03 26.57
CA ALA A 79 8.54 -5.34 25.81
C ALA A 79 8.38 -5.16 24.28
N VAL A 80 7.16 -5.02 23.77
CA VAL A 80 6.93 -4.83 22.33
C VAL A 80 7.02 -3.35 22.01
N ILE A 81 8.00 -2.98 21.20
CA ILE A 81 8.36 -1.58 20.99
C ILE A 81 7.63 -0.92 19.81
N GLY A 82 7.00 -1.71 18.94
CA GLY A 82 6.31 -1.24 17.75
C GLY A 82 5.77 -2.38 16.89
N TYR A 83 4.88 -2.02 15.96
CA TYR A 83 4.36 -2.86 14.90
C TYR A 83 5.22 -2.68 13.65
N PHE A 84 5.41 -3.78 12.91
CA PHE A 84 6.04 -3.76 11.60
C PHE A 84 5.29 -4.68 10.64
N ASN A 85 4.72 -4.11 9.58
CA ASN A 85 4.27 -4.87 8.42
C ASN A 85 5.43 -4.94 7.39
N PRO A 86 6.06 -6.11 7.21
CA PRO A 86 7.19 -6.24 6.30
C PRO A 86 6.81 -6.09 4.82
N ASN A 87 5.60 -6.51 4.43
CA ASN A 87 5.14 -6.44 3.04
C ASN A 87 4.68 -5.02 2.69
N GLY A 88 4.12 -4.32 3.68
CA GLY A 88 3.68 -2.93 3.58
C GLY A 88 4.76 -1.88 3.73
N GLU A 89 5.94 -2.26 4.24
CA GLU A 89 6.93 -1.31 4.76
C GLU A 89 6.31 -0.29 5.75
N VAL A 90 5.43 -0.77 6.63
CA VAL A 90 4.74 0.06 7.63
C VAL A 90 5.36 -0.20 8.99
N VAL A 91 5.80 0.84 9.69
CA VAL A 91 6.09 0.81 11.13
C VAL A 91 5.13 1.72 11.88
N ALA A 92 4.64 1.28 13.03
CA ALA A 92 3.68 2.04 13.81
C ALA A 92 3.83 1.78 15.32
N THR A 93 3.33 2.71 16.14
CA THR A 93 3.22 2.50 17.58
C THR A 93 1.99 1.64 17.91
N GLY A 94 1.96 1.02 19.10
CA GLY A 94 0.77 0.31 19.58
C GLY A 94 -0.47 1.23 19.69
N LYS A 95 -0.26 2.51 20.02
CA LYS A 95 -1.30 3.54 20.03
C LYS A 95 -1.86 3.77 18.62
N THR A 96 -0.99 4.01 17.65
CA THR A 96 -1.37 4.22 16.24
C THR A 96 -2.16 3.04 15.68
N VAL A 97 -1.70 1.80 15.94
CA VAL A 97 -2.42 0.58 15.52
C VAL A 97 -3.81 0.53 16.14
N THR A 98 -3.93 0.85 17.44
CA THR A 98 -5.21 0.82 18.14
C THR A 98 -6.19 1.87 17.61
N GLU A 99 -5.73 3.11 17.44
CA GLU A 99 -6.55 4.21 16.91
C GLU A 99 -6.98 3.95 15.47
N SER A 100 -6.06 3.45 14.63
CA SER A 100 -6.37 3.10 13.26
C SER A 100 -7.41 1.97 13.20
N LEU A 101 -7.21 0.86 13.91
CA LEU A 101 -8.18 -0.24 13.92
C LEU A 101 -9.57 0.19 14.42
N ALA A 102 -9.63 1.08 15.42
CA ALA A 102 -10.89 1.62 15.92
C ALA A 102 -11.61 2.44 14.84
N TYR A 103 -10.91 3.38 14.20
CA TYR A 103 -11.45 4.20 13.12
C TYR A 103 -11.97 3.34 11.95
N HIS A 104 -11.17 2.37 11.51
CA HIS A 104 -11.51 1.49 10.40
C HIS A 104 -12.74 0.63 10.68
N ARG A 105 -12.86 0.13 11.91
CA ARG A 105 -14.04 -0.61 12.35
C ARG A 105 -15.29 0.27 12.39
N GLU A 106 -15.17 1.49 12.94
CA GLU A 106 -16.27 2.45 13.03
C GLU A 106 -16.82 2.82 11.64
N HIS A 107 -15.95 2.97 10.66
CA HIS A 107 -16.31 3.38 9.30
C HIS A 107 -16.50 2.23 8.30
N ASN A 108 -16.38 0.96 8.75
CA ASN A 108 -16.42 -0.23 7.89
C ASN A 108 -15.42 -0.18 6.72
N LEU A 109 -14.19 0.23 7.02
CA LEU A 109 -13.09 0.37 6.07
C LEU A 109 -11.96 -0.61 6.41
N PRO A 110 -11.22 -1.11 5.40
CA PRO A 110 -9.98 -1.85 5.65
C PRO A 110 -8.87 -0.91 6.15
N PRO A 111 -8.07 -1.28 7.18
CA PRO A 111 -6.95 -0.49 7.69
C PRO A 111 -5.73 -0.48 6.76
N LEU A 112 -5.91 0.12 5.57
CA LEU A 112 -4.89 0.23 4.53
C LEU A 112 -3.63 0.96 5.01
N ASP A 113 -3.75 1.88 5.94
CA ASP A 113 -2.64 2.59 6.59
C ASP A 113 -1.75 1.68 7.45
N LEU A 114 -2.28 0.55 7.93
CA LEU A 114 -1.51 -0.47 8.64
C LEU A 114 -0.97 -1.58 7.73
N TRP A 115 -1.48 -1.67 6.50
CA TRP A 115 -1.13 -2.73 5.55
C TRP A 115 -0.18 -2.27 4.46
N SER A 116 -0.27 -0.99 4.08
CA SER A 116 0.51 -0.42 2.99
C SER A 116 1.03 0.95 3.39
N ASN A 117 2.28 1.28 3.10
CA ASN A 117 2.80 2.63 3.32
C ASN A 117 2.49 3.55 2.13
N VAL A 118 2.46 4.87 2.34
CA VAL A 118 2.57 5.87 1.27
C VAL A 118 3.88 6.63 1.44
N ARG A 119 4.75 6.56 0.45
CA ARG A 119 6.09 7.14 0.51
C ARG A 119 6.20 8.33 -0.42
N LEU A 120 7.08 9.27 -0.08
CA LEU A 120 7.34 10.48 -0.88
C LEU A 120 8.82 10.55 -1.25
N PHE A 121 9.08 10.90 -2.51
CA PHE A 121 10.42 11.01 -3.09
C PHE A 121 10.54 12.26 -3.96
N ASN A 122 11.75 12.82 -4.02
CA ASN A 122 12.13 13.73 -5.10
C ASN A 122 12.57 12.88 -6.30
N LEU A 123 11.82 12.93 -7.40
CA LEU A 123 12.14 12.19 -8.62
C LEU A 123 13.20 12.93 -9.45
N THR A 124 13.03 14.25 -9.57
CA THR A 124 14.00 15.23 -10.07
C THR A 124 13.87 16.51 -9.21
N PRO A 125 14.67 17.58 -9.40
CA PRO A 125 14.48 18.83 -8.66
C PRO A 125 13.07 19.46 -8.83
N GLU A 126 12.45 19.25 -9.99
CA GLU A 126 11.16 19.82 -10.39
C GLU A 126 9.98 18.85 -10.19
N TRP A 127 10.24 17.56 -9.93
CA TRP A 127 9.23 16.51 -9.92
C TRP A 127 9.24 15.69 -8.64
N LEU A 128 8.04 15.46 -8.11
CA LEU A 128 7.80 14.56 -6.98
C LEU A 128 7.22 13.24 -7.48
N ALA A 129 7.56 12.17 -6.77
CA ALA A 129 6.90 10.88 -6.90
C ALA A 129 6.39 10.43 -5.52
N MET A 130 5.19 9.89 -5.50
CA MET A 130 4.65 9.19 -4.33
C MET A 130 4.23 7.79 -4.74
N ASP A 131 4.32 6.83 -3.83
CA ASP A 131 3.86 5.48 -4.10
C ASP A 131 3.24 4.82 -2.89
N THR A 132 2.41 3.81 -3.14
CA THR A 132 2.05 2.81 -2.15
C THR A 132 3.05 1.66 -2.17
N VAL A 133 3.22 1.02 -1.03
CA VAL A 133 3.95 -0.26 -0.93
C VAL A 133 3.11 -1.27 -0.20
N GLY A 134 3.00 -2.47 -0.77
CA GLY A 134 2.47 -3.64 -0.08
C GLY A 134 1.11 -4.10 -0.53
N CYS A 135 0.54 -3.51 -1.58
CA CYS A 135 -0.71 -4.00 -2.16
C CYS A 135 -0.58 -5.43 -2.72
N ALA A 136 0.64 -5.92 -2.98
CA ALA A 136 0.88 -7.31 -3.38
C ALA A 136 0.38 -8.34 -2.34
N GLN A 137 0.39 -7.99 -1.05
CA GLN A 137 -0.16 -8.87 0.00
C GLN A 137 -1.70 -8.97 -0.03
N LEU A 138 -2.34 -8.13 -0.87
CA LEU A 138 -3.78 -8.12 -1.17
C LEU A 138 -4.06 -8.67 -2.57
N ASP A 139 -3.07 -9.22 -3.27
CA ASP A 139 -3.12 -9.60 -4.69
C ASP A 139 -3.43 -8.41 -5.64
N LEU A 140 -2.99 -7.21 -5.26
CA LEU A 140 -3.24 -5.98 -6.01
C LEU A 140 -1.93 -5.30 -6.42
N PRO A 141 -1.93 -4.52 -7.52
CA PRO A 141 -0.82 -3.64 -7.83
C PRO A 141 -0.71 -2.52 -6.79
N ASP A 142 0.50 -2.01 -6.62
CA ASP A 142 0.69 -0.74 -5.93
C ASP A 142 0.30 0.44 -6.84
N HIS A 143 0.15 1.63 -6.25
CA HIS A 143 -0.17 2.85 -6.96
C HIS A 143 0.98 3.84 -6.84
N GLU A 144 1.27 4.56 -7.91
CA GLU A 144 2.22 5.67 -7.92
C GLU A 144 1.52 6.94 -8.36
N ALA A 145 2.05 8.08 -7.95
CA ALA A 145 1.65 9.39 -8.44
C ALA A 145 2.91 10.19 -8.79
N VAL A 146 2.97 10.74 -9.99
CA VAL A 146 4.07 11.61 -10.42
C VAL A 146 3.51 12.96 -10.82
N PHE A 147 4.02 14.02 -10.20
CA PHE A 147 3.48 15.37 -10.36
C PHE A 147 4.57 16.44 -10.18
N PRO A 148 4.45 17.60 -10.84
CA PRO A 148 5.38 18.71 -10.66
C PRO A 148 5.38 19.21 -9.20
N LYS A 149 6.55 19.57 -8.69
CA LYS A 149 6.69 20.11 -7.35
C LYS A 149 5.88 21.42 -7.21
N GLY A 150 5.12 21.54 -6.12
CA GLY A 150 4.26 22.69 -5.87
C GLY A 150 2.91 22.69 -6.60
N SER A 151 2.67 21.74 -7.53
CA SER A 151 1.37 21.65 -8.22
C SER A 151 0.25 21.09 -7.36
N HIS A 152 0.57 20.20 -6.41
CA HIS A 152 -0.39 19.52 -5.55
C HIS A 152 0.19 19.35 -4.14
N SER A 153 -0.69 19.33 -3.13
CA SER A 153 -0.33 18.97 -1.76
C SER A 153 0.03 17.48 -1.69
N PRO A 154 1.17 17.10 -1.08
CA PRO A 154 1.50 15.69 -0.85
C PRO A 154 0.43 14.95 -0.04
N ASN A 155 -0.28 15.62 0.87
CA ASN A 155 -1.35 15.00 1.64
C ASN A 155 -2.56 14.66 0.75
N ASP A 156 -2.94 15.54 -0.17
CA ASP A 156 -4.03 15.26 -1.10
C ASP A 156 -3.69 14.11 -2.04
N VAL A 157 -2.44 14.05 -2.51
CA VAL A 157 -1.93 12.94 -3.33
C VAL A 157 -1.88 11.63 -2.52
N SER A 158 -1.45 11.66 -1.26
CA SER A 158 -1.48 10.50 -0.37
C SER A 158 -2.91 9.96 -0.19
N ASN A 159 -3.88 10.84 0.06
CA ASN A 159 -5.29 10.49 0.17
C ASN A 159 -5.84 9.91 -1.14
N PHE A 160 -5.44 10.48 -2.28
CA PHE A 160 -5.78 9.95 -3.59
C PHE A 160 -5.23 8.54 -3.82
N LEU A 161 -3.97 8.28 -3.47
CA LEU A 161 -3.39 6.94 -3.54
C LEU A 161 -4.15 5.94 -2.64
N ARG A 162 -4.46 6.32 -1.39
CA ARG A 162 -5.28 5.49 -0.48
C ARG A 162 -6.68 5.20 -1.03
N ASN A 163 -7.35 6.21 -1.59
CA ASN A 163 -8.68 6.06 -2.19
C ASN A 163 -8.64 5.14 -3.41
N THR A 164 -7.63 5.27 -4.27
CA THR A 164 -7.50 4.42 -5.46
C THR A 164 -7.15 2.97 -5.10
N THR A 165 -6.31 2.75 -4.09
CA THR A 165 -6.08 1.41 -3.50
C THR A 165 -7.39 0.82 -2.97
N LEU A 166 -8.17 1.58 -2.18
CA LEU A 166 -9.46 1.14 -1.66
C LEU A 166 -10.45 0.78 -2.78
N TYR A 167 -10.49 1.57 -3.84
CA TYR A 167 -11.32 1.29 -5.01
C TYR A 167 -10.94 -0.02 -5.67
N VAL A 168 -9.64 -0.25 -5.93
CA VAL A 168 -9.14 -1.47 -6.55
C VAL A 168 -9.36 -2.68 -5.65
N LEU A 169 -9.18 -2.54 -4.33
CA LEU A 169 -9.49 -3.59 -3.37
C LEU A 169 -10.98 -3.97 -3.36
N THR A 170 -11.86 -2.98 -3.49
CA THR A 170 -13.31 -3.21 -3.45
C THR A 170 -13.87 -3.72 -4.78
N ASN A 171 -13.31 -3.27 -5.90
CA ASN A 171 -13.89 -3.49 -7.23
C ASN A 171 -13.06 -4.43 -8.11
N GLY A 172 -11.89 -4.88 -7.62
CA GLY A 172 -10.87 -5.59 -8.38
C GLY A 172 -10.00 -4.64 -9.23
N PRO A 173 -8.94 -5.17 -9.88
CA PRO A 173 -7.96 -4.41 -10.68
C PRO A 173 -8.52 -3.96 -12.04
N LYS A 174 -9.64 -3.22 -12.03
CA LYS A 174 -10.38 -2.77 -13.21
C LYS A 174 -9.74 -1.60 -13.97
N ILE A 175 -8.76 -0.94 -13.37
CA ILE A 175 -8.09 0.25 -13.94
C ILE A 175 -7.16 -0.18 -15.07
N ARG A 176 -7.36 0.42 -16.24
CA ARG A 176 -6.61 0.15 -17.48
C ARG A 176 -5.66 1.30 -17.82
N HIS A 177 -4.73 1.01 -18.72
CA HIS A 177 -3.86 2.04 -19.27
C HIS A 177 -4.70 3.12 -19.97
N ASN A 178 -4.37 4.39 -19.74
CA ASN A 178 -5.07 5.60 -20.18
C ASN A 178 -6.46 5.86 -19.57
N ASP A 179 -6.96 5.02 -18.64
CA ASP A 179 -8.13 5.39 -17.85
C ASP A 179 -7.87 6.69 -17.09
N THR A 180 -8.92 7.49 -16.90
CA THR A 180 -8.82 8.77 -16.19
C THR A 180 -9.81 8.84 -15.04
N ILE A 181 -9.38 9.43 -13.93
CA ILE A 181 -10.21 9.70 -12.75
C ILE A 181 -10.00 11.14 -12.27
N ASP A 182 -10.95 11.65 -11.50
CA ASP A 182 -10.76 12.93 -10.81
C ASP A 182 -9.79 12.73 -9.65
N GLY A 183 -8.82 13.63 -9.52
CA GLY A 183 -7.77 13.56 -8.50
C GLY A 183 -7.63 14.85 -7.70
N PRO A 184 -6.51 14.98 -6.96
CA PRO A 184 -6.16 16.17 -6.19
C PRO A 184 -6.29 17.46 -7.00
N GLY A 185 -6.73 18.56 -6.37
CA GLY A 185 -6.88 19.86 -7.04
C GLY A 185 -8.00 19.93 -8.08
N GLY A 186 -8.84 18.91 -8.20
CA GLY A 186 -9.90 18.86 -9.22
C GLY A 186 -9.39 18.59 -10.63
N SER A 187 -8.11 18.20 -10.78
CA SER A 187 -7.51 17.81 -12.06
C SER A 187 -7.85 16.37 -12.42
N ARG A 188 -7.73 16.04 -13.70
CA ARG A 188 -7.89 14.67 -14.20
C ARG A 188 -6.56 13.96 -14.12
N TRP A 189 -6.52 12.76 -13.57
CA TRP A 189 -5.31 11.95 -13.49
C TRP A 189 -5.46 10.72 -14.39
N GLN A 190 -4.45 10.48 -15.22
CA GLN A 190 -4.40 9.37 -16.16
C GLN A 190 -3.55 8.22 -15.61
N ALA A 191 -4.08 7.01 -15.70
CA ALA A 191 -3.40 5.78 -15.33
C ALA A 191 -2.40 5.32 -16.41
N LYS A 192 -1.19 4.97 -16.00
CA LYS A 192 -0.18 4.28 -16.80
C LYS A 192 0.28 3.03 -16.03
N LEU A 193 0.11 1.86 -16.64
CA LEU A 193 0.44 0.57 -16.01
C LEU A 193 1.88 0.17 -16.33
N PHE A 194 2.66 -0.16 -15.30
CA PHE A 194 4.07 -0.55 -15.43
C PHE A 194 4.38 -1.85 -14.68
N ALA A 195 5.27 -2.66 -15.26
CA ALA A 195 5.72 -3.91 -14.63
C ALA A 195 6.64 -3.66 -13.42
N GLU A 196 7.29 -2.49 -13.40
CA GLU A 196 8.23 -2.08 -12.36
C GLU A 196 7.96 -0.65 -11.89
N PRO A 197 8.18 -0.38 -10.60
CA PRO A 197 7.97 0.93 -9.99
C PRO A 197 9.15 1.87 -10.28
N LEU A 198 8.99 3.15 -9.92
CA LEU A 198 10.08 4.14 -9.91
C LEU A 198 11.07 3.91 -8.75
N SER A 199 10.67 3.16 -7.73
CA SER A 199 11.47 2.95 -6.52
C SER A 199 11.30 1.54 -5.97
N ASP A 200 12.36 1.03 -5.35
CA ASP A 200 12.35 -0.28 -4.70
C ASP A 200 11.20 -0.42 -3.68
N PRO A 201 10.65 -1.63 -3.49
CA PRO A 201 11.04 -2.89 -4.13
C PRO A 201 10.32 -3.19 -5.47
N PRO A 202 10.81 -4.12 -6.31
CA PRO A 202 10.14 -4.51 -7.56
C PRO A 202 8.71 -5.01 -7.35
N ARG A 203 7.75 -4.43 -8.07
CA ARG A 203 6.31 -4.76 -8.05
C ARG A 203 5.57 -4.09 -9.20
N GLU A 204 4.42 -4.64 -9.59
CA GLU A 204 3.55 -3.98 -10.57
C GLU A 204 2.92 -2.71 -9.97
N VAL A 205 2.79 -1.68 -10.80
CA VAL A 205 2.20 -0.40 -10.38
C VAL A 205 1.21 0.18 -11.38
N ILE A 206 0.21 0.89 -10.85
CA ILE A 206 -0.60 1.87 -11.59
C ILE A 206 -0.04 3.25 -11.28
N CYS A 207 0.65 3.87 -12.23
CA CYS A 207 1.19 5.21 -12.11
C CYS A 207 0.18 6.25 -12.62
N TRP A 208 -0.23 7.13 -11.72
CA TRP A 208 -1.10 8.26 -11.98
C TRP A 208 -0.30 9.51 -12.32
N VAL A 209 -0.71 10.21 -13.37
CA VAL A 209 -0.12 11.48 -13.79
C VAL A 209 -1.24 12.48 -14.08
N PRO A 210 -1.16 13.76 -13.65
CA PRO A 210 -2.12 14.78 -14.06
C PRO A 210 -2.14 14.90 -15.60
N ALA A 211 -3.34 14.85 -16.19
CA ALA A 211 -3.53 14.70 -17.64
C ALA A 211 -3.07 15.94 -18.43
N GLU A 212 -3.13 17.10 -17.80
CA GLU A 212 -2.72 18.39 -18.36
C GLU A 212 -1.20 18.61 -18.36
N VAL A 213 -0.43 17.78 -17.64
CA VAL A 213 1.00 17.99 -17.49
C VAL A 213 1.76 17.38 -18.67
N THR A 214 2.62 18.19 -19.27
CA THR A 214 3.56 17.79 -20.33
C THR A 214 4.99 17.67 -19.80
N GLY A 215 5.87 16.98 -20.53
CA GLY A 215 7.30 16.92 -20.20
C GLY A 215 7.63 16.00 -19.02
N LEU A 216 6.98 14.83 -18.97
CA LEU A 216 7.27 13.84 -17.93
C LEU A 216 8.77 13.46 -17.92
N PRO A 217 9.36 13.23 -16.74
CA PRO A 217 10.74 12.77 -16.65
C PRO A 217 10.94 11.45 -17.42
N ALA A 218 12.10 11.30 -18.06
CA ALA A 218 12.46 10.10 -18.83
C ALA A 218 12.28 8.80 -18.03
N LYS A 219 12.63 8.84 -16.73
CA LYS A 219 12.41 7.75 -15.76
C LYS A 219 10.97 7.26 -15.68
N VAL A 220 9.99 8.08 -16.03
CA VAL A 220 8.57 7.70 -16.06
C VAL A 220 8.20 7.09 -17.41
N THR A 221 8.67 7.69 -18.51
CA THR A 221 8.27 7.37 -19.88
C THR A 221 8.98 6.16 -20.48
N GLU A 222 10.20 5.86 -20.01
CA GLU A 222 11.04 4.76 -20.53
C GLU A 222 10.80 3.43 -19.81
N ARG A 223 9.83 3.38 -18.88
CA ARG A 223 9.53 2.16 -18.12
C ARG A 223 8.82 1.12 -18.97
N LYS A 224 9.15 -0.14 -18.68
CA LYS A 224 8.48 -1.30 -19.29
C LYS A 224 7.01 -1.34 -18.86
N ALA A 225 6.12 -1.28 -19.85
CA ALA A 225 4.69 -1.42 -19.62
C ALA A 225 4.37 -2.76 -18.95
N ALA A 226 3.36 -2.77 -18.07
CA ALA A 226 2.84 -4.01 -17.51
C ALA A 226 2.20 -4.86 -18.62
N PRO A 227 2.21 -6.20 -18.51
CA PRO A 227 1.40 -7.03 -19.38
C PRO A 227 -0.09 -6.62 -19.31
N PRO A 228 -0.85 -6.73 -20.41
CA PRO A 228 -2.26 -6.42 -20.39
C PRO A 228 -2.99 -7.32 -19.39
N ARG A 229 -3.81 -6.72 -18.53
CA ARG A 229 -4.59 -7.48 -17.55
C ARG A 229 -5.75 -8.20 -18.23
N PRO A 230 -6.07 -9.44 -17.82
CA PRO A 230 -7.25 -10.13 -18.32
C PRO A 230 -8.50 -9.30 -18.03
N ALA A 231 -9.46 -9.30 -18.96
CA ALA A 231 -10.70 -8.56 -18.81
C ALA A 231 -11.41 -9.00 -17.52
N ALA A 232 -11.70 -8.05 -16.63
CA ALA A 232 -12.50 -8.32 -15.45
C ALA A 232 -13.87 -8.88 -15.90
N THR A 233 -14.28 -10.00 -15.31
CA THR A 233 -15.68 -10.46 -15.39
C THR A 233 -16.57 -9.34 -14.83
N GLU A 234 -17.57 -8.94 -15.61
CA GLU A 234 -18.43 -7.79 -15.31
C GLU A 234 -19.22 -7.99 -14.01
N ASN A 235 -18.67 -7.54 -12.88
CA ASN A 235 -19.48 -7.19 -11.72
C ASN A 235 -19.79 -5.69 -11.78
N LYS A 236 -21.03 -5.35 -12.14
CA LYS A 236 -21.55 -3.98 -12.23
C LYS A 236 -21.41 -3.26 -10.87
N PRO A 237 -20.67 -2.15 -10.77
CA PRO A 237 -20.63 -1.38 -9.54
C PRO A 237 -21.92 -0.54 -9.39
N LYS A 238 -22.47 -0.47 -8.18
CA LYS A 238 -23.48 0.53 -7.81
C LYS A 238 -22.80 1.90 -7.75
N LYS A 239 -23.34 2.88 -8.48
CA LYS A 239 -22.87 4.27 -8.52
C LYS A 239 -23.01 4.90 -7.12
N ALA A 240 -21.89 5.06 -6.42
CA ALA A 240 -21.76 6.00 -5.30
C ALA A 240 -20.44 6.75 -5.46
N ALA A 241 -20.43 8.04 -5.14
CA ALA A 241 -19.24 8.88 -5.18
C ALA A 241 -18.26 8.43 -4.06
N TRP A 242 -17.34 7.55 -4.40
CA TRP A 242 -16.48 6.82 -3.46
C TRP A 242 -15.17 7.55 -3.11
N TRP A 243 -14.87 8.69 -3.72
CA TRP A 243 -13.52 9.29 -3.74
C TRP A 243 -13.19 10.28 -2.61
N GLN A 244 -13.96 10.33 -1.50
CA GLN A 244 -13.73 11.28 -0.40
C GLN A 244 -13.52 10.65 1.00
N VAL A 245 -13.17 9.36 1.07
CA VAL A 245 -13.12 8.64 2.36
C VAL A 245 -11.95 9.09 3.27
N TRP A 246 -10.86 9.56 2.68
CA TRP A 246 -9.68 10.04 3.41
C TRP A 246 -9.56 11.56 3.34
N ARG A 247 -10.43 12.29 4.06
CA ARG A 247 -10.26 13.72 4.34
C ARG A 247 -10.16 13.89 5.86
N LYS A 248 -8.94 14.00 6.36
CA LYS A 248 -8.62 14.56 7.68
C LYS A 248 -7.57 15.63 7.50
#